data_AF-A0A2A4J102-F1
#
_entry.id   AF-A0A2A4J102-F1
#
_cell.length_a   1.000
_cell.length_b   1.000
_cell.length_c   1.000
_cell.angle_alpha   90.00
_cell.angle_beta   90.00
_cell.angle_gamma   90.00
#
_symmetry.space_group_name_H-M   'P 1'
#
loop_
_entity.id
_entity.type
_entity.pdbx_description
1 polymer ?
#
loop_
_entity_poly.entity_id
_entity_poly.type
_entity_poly.pdbx_seq_one_letter_code
_entity_poly.pdbx_strand_id
1 'polypeptide(L)'
;MHTFFNPDKEGWLWKQGGRYKSWKRRWFILNDNCLYYFEYTTDKEPRGIIPLENISVRPASDRQRPHCLELYASGGADLIKACKTDSEGKVVEGKHTVYRMSAATAEERDEWIECLRRSISHNPFYDMLAQRKKKAQHNVHSAH
;
A
#
# COMPACT_ATOMS: atom_id res chain seq x y z
N MET A 1 21.39 11.33 8.15
CA MET A 1 20.01 11.81 7.92
C MET A 1 19.11 10.59 7.86
N HIS A 2 18.09 10.51 8.70
CA HIS A 2 17.01 9.51 8.55
C HIS A 2 16.12 10.00 7.40
N THR A 3 15.82 9.15 6.43
CA THR A 3 15.08 9.51 5.21
C THR A 3 13.57 9.58 5.41
N PHE A 4 13.05 9.04 6.51
CA PHE A 4 11.63 9.06 6.86
C PHE A 4 11.48 9.70 8.26
N PHE A 5 11.01 10.95 8.31
CA PHE A 5 10.71 11.63 9.57
C PHE A 5 9.22 11.47 9.87
N ASN A 6 8.90 10.92 11.04
CA ASN A 6 7.52 10.76 11.52
C ASN A 6 6.59 10.00 10.54
N PRO A 7 6.88 8.73 10.22
CA PRO A 7 6.04 7.95 9.33
C PRO A 7 4.64 7.70 9.92
N ASP A 8 3.63 7.60 9.06
CA ASP A 8 2.25 7.28 9.46
C ASP A 8 2.17 5.92 10.16
N LYS A 9 3.00 4.97 9.72
CA LYS A 9 3.19 3.66 10.35
C LYS A 9 4.48 3.02 9.87
N GLU A 10 5.15 2.31 10.77
CA GLU A 10 6.29 1.46 10.44
C GLU A 10 6.20 0.12 11.18
N GLY A 11 6.80 -0.94 10.62
CA GLY A 11 6.68 -2.27 11.21
C GLY A 11 7.13 -3.40 10.31
N TRP A 12 7.38 -4.57 10.91
CA TRP A 12 7.72 -5.77 10.16
C TRP A 12 6.47 -6.42 9.57
N LEU A 13 6.49 -6.70 8.27
CA LEU A 13 5.50 -7.56 7.62
C LEU A 13 6.18 -8.65 6.80
N TRP A 14 5.50 -9.77 6.64
CA TRP A 14 5.81 -10.73 5.60
C TRP A 14 5.12 -10.32 4.31
N LYS A 15 5.85 -10.27 3.19
CA LYS A 15 5.27 -10.01 1.87
C LYS A 15 5.42 -11.20 0.96
N GLN A 16 4.42 -11.44 0.12
CA GLN A 16 4.49 -12.43 -0.95
C GLN A 16 5.21 -11.83 -2.18
N GLY A 17 5.98 -12.66 -2.89
CA GLY A 17 6.57 -12.28 -4.18
C GLY A 17 5.54 -12.24 -5.31
N GLY A 18 5.85 -11.48 -6.36
CA GLY A 18 4.94 -11.26 -7.49
C GLY A 18 4.86 -12.49 -8.40
N ARG A 19 5.95 -12.73 -9.14
CA ARG A 19 6.11 -13.89 -10.04
C ARG A 19 6.23 -15.20 -9.27
N TYR A 20 7.16 -15.24 -8.31
CA TYR A 20 7.36 -16.40 -7.44
C TYR A 20 6.70 -16.10 -6.10
N LYS A 21 5.76 -16.95 -5.67
CA LYS A 21 4.94 -16.76 -4.47
C LYS A 21 5.69 -17.10 -3.17
N SER A 22 6.97 -16.76 -3.09
CA SER A 22 7.77 -16.88 -1.88
C SER A 22 7.46 -15.74 -0.91
N TRP A 23 7.59 -16.01 0.39
CA TRP A 23 7.39 -15.02 1.44
C TRP A 23 8.72 -14.48 1.92
N LYS A 24 8.80 -13.16 2.10
CA LYS A 24 9.99 -12.47 2.61
C LYS A 24 9.58 -11.50 3.72
N ARG A 25 10.32 -11.49 4.83
CA ARG A 25 10.15 -10.51 5.90
C ARG A 25 10.83 -9.21 5.49
N ARG A 26 10.12 -8.09 5.59
CA ARG A 26 10.62 -6.76 5.23
C ARG A 26 10.12 -5.74 6.24
N TRP A 27 10.95 -4.72 6.49
CA TRP A 27 10.54 -3.57 7.29
C TRP A 27 9.76 -2.64 6.40
N PHE A 28 8.52 -2.34 6.75
CA PHE A 28 7.66 -1.45 5.98
C PHE A 28 7.58 -0.10 6.65
N ILE A 29 7.54 0.95 5.83
CA ILE A 29 7.32 2.33 6.25
C ILE A 29 6.24 2.90 5.33
N LEU A 30 5.15 3.39 5.92
CA LEU A 30 4.13 4.18 5.25
C LEU A 30 4.44 5.65 5.48
N ASN A 31 4.70 6.39 4.40
CA ASN A 31 4.96 7.82 4.45
C ASN A 31 4.64 8.48 3.10
N ASP A 32 4.18 9.73 3.10
CA ASP A 32 3.93 10.53 1.88
C ASP A 32 3.18 9.76 0.78
N ASN A 33 2.06 9.12 1.14
CA ASN A 33 1.21 8.32 0.24
C ASN A 33 1.96 7.19 -0.50
N CYS A 34 3.08 6.73 0.04
CA CYS A 34 3.88 5.65 -0.50
C CYS A 34 4.15 4.61 0.59
N LEU A 35 4.13 3.35 0.18
CA LEU A 35 4.55 2.24 1.03
C LEU A 35 5.93 1.77 0.59
N TYR A 36 6.91 2.01 1.45
CA TYR A 36 8.31 1.61 1.28
C TYR A 36 8.56 0.30 2.01
N TYR A 37 9.47 -0.52 1.48
CA TYR A 37 9.94 -1.68 2.22
C TYR A 37 11.44 -1.92 2.08
N PHE A 38 12.05 -2.34 3.18
CA PHE A 38 13.50 -2.49 3.35
C PHE A 38 13.85 -3.92 3.73
N GLU A 39 15.07 -4.34 3.45
CA GLU A 39 15.57 -5.63 3.94
C GLU A 39 15.86 -5.57 5.44
N TYR A 40 16.51 -4.48 5.87
CA TYR A 40 16.83 -4.20 7.27
C TYR A 40 16.37 -2.80 7.67
N THR A 41 16.14 -2.59 8.98
CA THR A 41 15.76 -1.27 9.54
C THR A 41 16.84 -0.21 9.42
N THR A 42 18.09 -0.64 9.21
CA THR A 42 19.27 0.22 9.06
C THR A 42 19.55 0.61 7.61
N ASP A 43 18.83 0.04 6.65
CA ASP A 43 19.02 0.32 5.23
C ASP A 43 18.61 1.77 4.92
N LYS A 44 19.45 2.46 4.13
CA LYS A 44 19.15 3.82 3.67
C LYS A 44 18.25 3.83 2.44
N GLU A 45 18.40 2.81 1.60
CA GLU A 45 17.70 2.68 0.32
C GLU A 45 16.62 1.60 0.40
N PRO A 46 15.39 1.88 -0.10
CA PRO A 46 14.32 0.89 -0.09
C PRO A 46 14.60 -0.24 -1.06
N ARG A 47 14.19 -1.46 -0.67
CA ARG A 47 14.11 -2.60 -1.57
C ARG A 47 12.98 -2.42 -2.58
N GLY A 48 11.93 -1.69 -2.23
CA GLY A 48 10.95 -1.25 -3.21
C GLY A 48 9.97 -0.22 -2.66
N ILE A 49 9.27 0.39 -3.60
CA ILE A 49 8.39 1.53 -3.39
C ILE A 49 7.08 1.23 -4.10
N ILE A 50 5.97 1.39 -3.36
CA ILE A 50 4.61 1.20 -3.86
C ILE A 50 3.86 2.52 -3.65
N PRO A 51 3.77 3.38 -4.67
CA PRO A 51 2.86 4.53 -4.65
C PRO A 51 1.42 4.06 -4.39
N LEU A 52 0.70 4.74 -3.51
CA LEU A 52 -0.67 4.36 -3.12
C LEU A 52 -1.77 5.00 -3.98
N GLU A 53 -1.38 5.70 -5.05
CA GLU A 53 -2.31 6.23 -6.04
C GLU A 53 -3.06 5.11 -6.77
N ASN A 54 -4.39 5.22 -6.84
CA ASN A 54 -5.24 4.20 -7.47
C ASN A 54 -4.99 2.79 -6.90
N ILE A 55 -4.75 2.71 -5.59
CA ILE A 55 -4.68 1.46 -4.84
C ILE A 55 -5.84 1.41 -3.85
N SER A 56 -6.26 0.21 -3.48
CA SER A 56 -7.12 -0.04 -2.32
C SER A 56 -6.58 -1.19 -1.50
N VAL A 57 -6.96 -1.22 -0.21
CA VAL A 57 -6.52 -2.26 0.72
C VAL A 57 -7.71 -3.01 1.32
N ARG A 58 -7.54 -4.33 1.46
CA ARG A 58 -8.54 -5.21 2.09
C ARG A 58 -7.88 -6.28 2.97
N PRO A 59 -8.60 -6.81 3.97
CA PRO A 59 -8.22 -8.07 4.61
C PRO A 59 -8.19 -9.19 3.56
N ALA A 60 -7.28 -10.15 3.74
CA ALA A 60 -7.18 -11.33 2.90
C ALA A 60 -6.95 -12.58 3.76
N SER A 61 -7.29 -13.73 3.20
CA SER A 61 -6.94 -15.03 3.75
C SER A 61 -5.83 -15.66 2.92
N ASP A 62 -4.96 -16.43 3.57
CA ASP A 62 -3.94 -17.23 2.93
C ASP A 62 -3.86 -18.59 3.63
N ARG A 63 -3.57 -19.65 2.87
CA ARG A 63 -3.48 -21.01 3.42
C ARG A 63 -2.27 -21.20 4.33
N GLN A 64 -1.20 -20.45 4.08
CA GLN A 64 0.08 -20.64 4.76
C GLN A 64 0.35 -19.58 5.82
N ARG A 65 -0.38 -18.44 5.79
CA ARG A 65 -0.13 -17.33 6.69
C ARG A 65 -1.40 -16.69 7.23
N PRO A 66 -1.47 -16.44 8.55
CA PRO A 66 -2.58 -15.71 9.14
C PRO A 66 -2.43 -14.20 8.91
N HIS A 67 -3.45 -13.45 9.33
CA HIS A 67 -3.43 -11.98 9.44
C HIS A 67 -2.99 -11.30 8.14
N CYS A 68 -3.54 -11.77 7.01
CA CYS A 68 -3.17 -11.25 5.71
C CYS A 68 -3.98 -9.99 5.33
N LEU A 69 -3.32 -9.12 4.56
CA LEU A 69 -3.92 -7.99 3.88
C LEU A 69 -3.42 -7.92 2.43
N GLU A 70 -4.21 -7.30 1.55
CA GLU A 70 -3.88 -7.14 0.15
C GLU A 70 -4.02 -5.70 -0.29
N LEU A 71 -2.97 -5.18 -0.92
CA LEU A 71 -3.09 -4.05 -1.83
C LEU A 71 -3.46 -4.57 -3.22
N TYR A 72 -4.45 -3.94 -3.84
CA TYR A 72 -4.89 -4.22 -5.20
C TYR A 72 -5.12 -2.90 -5.94
N ALA A 73 -4.94 -2.92 -7.25
CA ALA A 73 -5.21 -1.77 -8.09
C ALA A 73 -6.71 -1.41 -8.04
N SER A 74 -7.00 -0.12 -7.89
CA SER A 74 -8.32 0.47 -8.01
C SER A 74 -8.36 1.38 -9.25
N GLY A 75 -9.55 1.72 -9.75
CA GLY A 75 -9.66 2.63 -10.91
C GLY A 75 -9.39 2.02 -12.28
N GLY A 76 -9.52 0.69 -12.43
CA GLY A 76 -9.53 0.01 -13.74
C GLY A 76 -8.17 -0.41 -14.30
N ALA A 77 -7.10 -0.27 -13.52
CA ALA A 77 -5.80 -0.85 -13.86
C ALA A 77 -5.68 -2.31 -13.39
N ASP A 78 -5.01 -3.16 -14.17
CA ASP A 78 -4.75 -4.57 -13.82
C ASP A 78 -3.46 -4.76 -13.01
N LEU A 79 -2.56 -3.78 -13.05
CA LEU A 79 -1.22 -3.83 -12.46
C LEU A 79 -1.00 -2.66 -11.50
N ILE A 80 -0.36 -2.96 -10.38
CA ILE A 80 0.10 -1.94 -9.44
C ILE A 80 1.43 -1.38 -9.92
N LYS A 81 1.46 -0.07 -10.20
CA LYS A 81 2.69 0.67 -10.49
C LYS A 81 3.56 0.67 -9.24
N ALA A 82 4.75 0.09 -9.33
CA ALA A 82 5.70 0.01 -8.24
C ALA A 82 7.10 -0.21 -8.81
N CYS A 83 8.14 0.09 -8.03
CA CYS A 83 9.51 -0.25 -8.36
C CYS A 83 10.16 -1.06 -7.24
N LYS A 84 11.20 -1.82 -7.57
CA LYS A 84 12.00 -2.58 -6.61
C LYS A 84 13.42 -2.76 -7.12
N THR A 85 14.36 -3.01 -6.21
CA THR A 85 15.69 -3.48 -6.58
C THR A 85 15.70 -5.01 -6.67
N ASP A 86 16.25 -5.54 -7.76
CA ASP A 86 16.50 -6.97 -7.92
C ASP A 86 17.72 -7.42 -7.09
N SER A 87 18.15 -8.67 -7.25
CA SER A 87 19.32 -9.22 -6.53
C SER A 87 20.64 -8.58 -6.92
N GLU A 88 20.70 -7.91 -8.08
CA GLU A 88 21.89 -7.21 -8.58
C GLU A 88 21.87 -5.72 -8.18
N GLY A 89 20.85 -5.29 -7.43
CA GLY A 89 20.66 -3.90 -7.02
C GLY A 89 20.07 -3.02 -8.11
N LYS A 90 19.69 -3.56 -9.27
CA LYS A 90 19.10 -2.79 -10.36
C LYS A 90 17.64 -2.48 -10.06
N VAL A 91 17.25 -1.23 -10.25
CA VAL A 91 15.86 -0.81 -10.13
C VAL A 91 15.06 -1.34 -11.32
N VAL A 92 14.00 -2.08 -11.02
CA VAL A 92 13.08 -2.70 -11.99
C VAL A 92 11.63 -2.43 -11.60
N GLU A 93 10.75 -2.42 -12.60
CA GLU A 93 9.31 -2.28 -12.37
C GLU A 93 8.72 -3.54 -11.71
N GLY A 94 7.84 -3.33 -10.73
CA GLY A 94 7.08 -4.37 -10.07
C GLY A 94 5.99 -4.92 -10.98
N LYS A 95 5.95 -6.24 -11.16
CA LYS A 95 4.92 -6.93 -11.98
C LYS A 95 3.80 -7.50 -11.11
N HIS A 96 3.36 -6.75 -10.11
CA HIS A 96 2.38 -7.21 -9.13
C HIS A 96 0.98 -6.77 -9.53
N THR A 97 0.05 -7.72 -9.67
CA THR A 97 -1.39 -7.42 -9.73
C THR A 97 -1.95 -7.13 -8.33
N VAL A 98 -1.37 -7.80 -7.32
CA VAL A 98 -1.63 -7.57 -5.90
C VAL A 98 -0.34 -7.64 -5.09
N TYR A 99 -0.28 -6.89 -3.99
CA TYR A 99 0.69 -7.08 -2.92
C TYR A 99 -0.01 -7.69 -1.70
N ARG A 100 0.18 -9.00 -1.52
CA ARG A 100 -0.25 -9.70 -0.32
C ARG A 100 0.82 -9.62 0.76
N MET A 101 0.39 -9.22 1.96
CA MET A 101 1.22 -9.12 3.15
C MET A 101 0.56 -9.85 4.33
N SER A 102 1.34 -10.17 5.35
CA SER A 102 0.90 -10.85 6.57
C SER A 102 1.59 -10.20 7.77
N ALA A 103 0.79 -9.76 8.74
CA ALA A 103 1.27 -9.20 10.00
C ALA A 103 1.52 -10.29 11.05
N ALA A 104 2.17 -9.97 12.17
CA ALA A 104 2.40 -10.93 13.23
C ALA A 104 1.12 -11.21 14.02
N THR A 105 0.27 -10.19 14.19
CA THR A 105 -1.03 -10.33 14.85
C THR A 105 -2.20 -9.78 14.03
N ALA A 106 -3.42 -10.09 14.47
CA ALA A 106 -4.65 -9.58 13.86
C ALA A 106 -4.75 -8.07 14.01
N GLU A 107 -4.40 -7.56 15.19
CA GLU A 107 -4.41 -6.15 15.58
C GLU A 107 -3.45 -5.36 14.71
N GLU A 108 -2.19 -5.82 14.55
CA GLU A 108 -1.23 -5.17 13.67
C GLU A 108 -1.75 -5.09 12.22
N ARG A 109 -2.37 -6.17 11.72
CA ARG A 109 -2.97 -6.19 10.38
C ARG A 109 -4.09 -5.17 10.26
N ASP A 110 -4.94 -5.03 11.27
CA ASP A 110 -6.04 -4.08 11.25
C ASP A 110 -5.54 -2.62 11.33
N GLU A 111 -4.52 -2.35 12.14
CA GLU A 111 -3.85 -1.05 12.18
C GLU A 111 -3.19 -0.70 10.83
N TRP A 112 -2.50 -1.66 10.20
CA TRP A 112 -1.92 -1.45 8.87
C TRP A 112 -2.99 -1.11 7.83
N ILE A 113 -4.11 -1.83 7.82
CA ILE A 113 -5.23 -1.56 6.93
C ILE A 113 -5.80 -0.15 7.18
N GLU A 114 -5.96 0.24 8.45
CA GLU A 114 -6.46 1.56 8.81
C GLU A 114 -5.55 2.68 8.32
N CYS A 115 -4.26 2.63 8.62
CA CYS A 115 -3.30 3.65 8.18
C CYS A 115 -3.21 3.71 6.65
N LEU A 116 -3.19 2.56 5.96
CA LEU A 116 -3.19 2.51 4.49
C LEU A 116 -4.45 3.15 3.91
N ARG A 117 -5.64 2.88 4.47
CA ARG A 117 -6.89 3.51 4.02
C ARG A 117 -6.87 5.02 4.22
N ARG A 118 -6.40 5.49 5.38
CA ARG A 118 -6.26 6.92 5.67
C ARG A 118 -5.34 7.59 4.65
N SER A 119 -4.16 7.02 4.41
CA SER A 119 -3.18 7.53 3.44
C SER A 119 -3.72 7.53 2.00
N ILE A 120 -4.38 6.45 1.55
CA ILE A 120 -5.03 6.38 0.22
C ILE A 120 -6.14 7.42 0.06
N SER A 121 -6.93 7.65 1.11
CA SER A 121 -8.03 8.63 1.07
C SER A 121 -7.56 10.07 1.02
N HIS A 122 -6.35 10.35 1.53
CA HIS A 122 -5.75 11.68 1.55
C HIS A 122 -5.14 12.00 0.19
N ASN A 123 -5.98 12.13 -0.83
CA ASN A 123 -5.58 12.67 -2.11
C ASN A 123 -6.40 13.95 -2.36
N PRO A 124 -5.78 15.14 -2.46
CA PRO A 124 -6.49 16.39 -2.72
C PRO A 124 -7.39 16.34 -3.97
N PHE A 125 -7.02 15.52 -4.94
CA PHE A 125 -7.84 15.25 -6.12
C PHE A 125 -9.05 14.36 -5.81
N TYR A 126 -8.90 13.37 -4.93
CA TYR A 126 -10.02 12.55 -4.45
C TYR A 126 -10.97 13.37 -3.59
N ASP A 127 -10.46 14.24 -2.72
CA ASP A 127 -11.27 15.22 -1.98
C ASP A 127 -12.01 16.15 -2.96
N MET A 128 -11.31 16.68 -3.97
CA MET A 128 -11.92 17.52 -5.00
C MET A 128 -13.02 16.77 -5.80
N LEU A 129 -12.78 15.51 -6.17
CA LEU A 129 -13.75 14.67 -6.87
C LEU A 129 -14.93 14.29 -5.99
N ALA A 130 -14.69 13.95 -4.71
CA ALA A 130 -15.73 13.66 -3.73
C ALA A 130 -16.60 14.90 -3.46
N GLN A 131 -15.99 16.08 -3.36
CA GLN A 131 -16.69 17.37 -3.27
C GLN A 131 -17.53 17.64 -4.52
N ARG A 132 -16.99 17.41 -5.73
CA ARG A 132 -17.74 17.55 -6.99
C ARG A 132 -18.92 16.59 -7.07
N LYS A 133 -18.74 15.32 -6.65
CA LYS A 133 -19.80 14.31 -6.63
C LYS A 133 -20.91 14.62 -5.62
N LYS A 134 -20.57 15.09 -4.42
CA LYS A 134 -21.54 15.57 -3.42
C LYS A 134 -22.35 16.77 -3.93
N LYS A 135 -21.70 17.76 -4.55
CA LYS A 135 -22.39 18.92 -5.14
C LYS A 135 -23.36 18.52 -6.26
N ALA A 136 -22.95 17.59 -7.13
CA ALA A 136 -23.82 17.09 -8.19
C ALA A 136 -25.05 16.35 -7.65
N GLN A 137 -24.91 15.54 -6.60
CA GLN A 137 -26.04 14.82 -5.98
C GLN A 137 -27.01 15.75 -5.24
N HIS A 138 -26.50 16.80 -4.60
CA HIS A 138 -27.31 17.79 -3.90
C HIS A 138 -28.17 18.61 -4.88
N ASN A 139 -27.61 19.04 -6.01
CA ASN A 139 -28.33 19.78 -7.04
C ASN A 139 -29.46 18.97 -7.71
N VAL A 140 -29.35 17.65 -7.74
CA VAL A 140 -30.40 16.77 -8.28
C VAL A 140 -31.57 16.61 -7.31
N HIS A 141 -31.34 16.68 -5.99
CA HIS A 141 -32.40 16.56 -4.97
C HIS A 141 -33.08 17.88 -4.64
N SER A 142 -32.47 19.02 -4.96
CA SER A 142 -33.09 20.35 -4.80
C SER A 142 -33.88 20.82 -6.02
N ALA A 143 -33.93 20.03 -7.10
CA ALA A 143 -34.63 20.33 -8.35
C ALA A 143 -36.03 19.68 -8.43
N HIS A 144 -36.57 19.18 -7.32
CA HIS A 144 -37.94 18.66 -7.19
C HIS A 144 -38.68 19.36 -6.05
#